data_AF-A0A6S7JNN9-F1
#
_entry.id   AF-A0A6S7JNN9-F1
#
_cell.length_a   1.000
_cell.length_b   1.000
_cell.length_c   1.000
_cell.angle_alpha   90.00
_cell.angle_beta   90.00
_cell.angle_gamma   90.00
#
_symmetry.space_group_name_H-M   'P 1'
#
loop_
_entity.id
_entity.type
_entity.pdbx_description
1 polymer ?
#
loop_
_entity_poly.entity_id
_entity_poly.type
_entity_poly.pdbx_seq_one_letter_code
_entity_poly.pdbx_strand_id
1 'polypeptide(L)'
;LSAAENEKNYGYKKEVHWLDNVKDLISREKLKPDDDISWAAYHASKEPQLPDYEPAVTSLMPLFLENAHSAPMILHGMNVIRSAVELVNPAQTPVIAMDQPLFALAKQIQWQWPHTHREDKLLVMFGGLHIELAILRTLGKCLDKSGWTTVMANADVATPGVVDSFISAKHITRTRRAHQITSSSLYVLQHRAYEKCITRAEDRVLLSFTDWRDKMSETCPHFLYWCRVMELQLLCLQLVKSFRTADFSLYVDSLTKIMPWMFALDQTNYSRWLSVHIRDMQELPIKHPDVYEKFINGFFVVHKTHKRFSAIALDQAHEQENAVVKGEGGAVGLTENPGALKRWMISGPEIARIVSEFEKTTSSRSADSLKHHKQSYSHQAAFCRDVQSVIDSFEELGNPFEEEGKNLLAVDTRDIMSDGVVEAIKNVLKIGQEQYTSYVECRLKHRTTPISEPIPRNKLVLFHNSDEKVQSKDKSKVVQLKNDCSLFSRLYIACQNRDGNLEEFFRHENQPWPPSLADRG
;
A
#
# COMPACT_ATOMS: atom_id res chain seq x y z
N LEU A 1 -25.73 -13.52 28.59
CA LEU A 1 -25.21 -14.87 28.29
C LEU A 1 -26.28 -15.66 27.53
N SER A 2 -26.40 -15.39 26.22
CA SER A 2 -26.85 -16.34 25.19
C SER A 2 -26.65 -15.68 23.81
N ALA A 3 -26.24 -16.48 22.83
CA ALA A 3 -26.09 -16.18 21.40
C ALA A 3 -24.96 -15.20 20.96
N ALA A 4 -23.83 -15.20 21.65
CA ALA A 4 -22.59 -14.59 21.16
C ALA A 4 -21.42 -15.56 21.35
N GLU A 5 -21.31 -16.59 20.51
CA GLU A 5 -20.13 -17.46 20.48
C GLU A 5 -20.10 -18.29 19.18
N ASN A 6 -19.19 -17.87 18.26
CA ASN A 6 -18.41 -18.69 17.30
C ASN A 6 -17.93 -17.94 16.03
N GLU A 7 -17.81 -16.61 16.03
CA GLU A 7 -17.08 -15.92 14.95
C GLU A 7 -15.60 -15.72 15.29
N LYS A 8 -14.74 -16.59 14.75
CA LYS A 8 -13.28 -16.42 14.72
C LYS A 8 -12.91 -14.98 14.33
N ASN A 9 -11.99 -14.38 15.09
CA ASN A 9 -11.68 -12.95 15.01
C ASN A 9 -10.75 -12.63 13.82
N TYR A 10 -11.29 -12.62 12.60
CA TYR A 10 -10.57 -12.09 11.44
C TYR A 10 -10.28 -10.62 11.68
N GLY A 11 -9.00 -10.22 11.63
CA GLY A 11 -8.56 -8.88 12.04
C GLY A 11 -9.13 -7.70 11.25
N TYR A 12 -9.99 -7.96 10.25
CA TYR A 12 -10.56 -7.05 9.25
C TYR A 12 -12.10 -7.18 9.14
N LYS A 13 -12.82 -7.61 10.20
CA LYS A 13 -14.28 -7.87 10.18
C LYS A 13 -15.11 -6.79 9.50
N LYS A 14 -14.81 -5.51 9.74
CA LYS A 14 -15.58 -4.38 9.17
C LYS A 14 -15.48 -4.29 7.64
N GLU A 15 -14.43 -4.83 7.02
CA GLU A 15 -14.28 -4.84 5.56
C GLU A 15 -15.07 -5.97 4.90
N VAL A 16 -15.43 -7.02 5.65
CA VAL A 16 -16.29 -8.10 5.14
C VAL A 16 -17.68 -7.58 4.80
N HIS A 17 -18.25 -6.68 5.61
CA HIS A 17 -19.55 -6.05 5.30
C HIS A 17 -19.56 -5.25 4.00
N TRP A 18 -18.42 -4.64 3.64
CA TRP A 18 -18.28 -3.99 2.34
C TRP A 18 -18.25 -5.03 1.21
N LEU A 19 -17.49 -6.12 1.39
CA LEU A 19 -17.42 -7.20 0.41
C LEU A 19 -18.78 -7.90 0.19
N ASP A 20 -19.56 -8.09 1.26
CA ASP A 20 -20.94 -8.59 1.17
C ASP A 20 -21.83 -7.65 0.34
N ASN A 21 -21.76 -6.33 0.62
CA ASN A 21 -22.45 -5.34 -0.19
C ASN A 21 -22.02 -5.38 -1.67
N VAL A 22 -20.73 -5.60 -1.96
CA VAL A 22 -20.25 -5.75 -3.34
C VAL A 22 -20.84 -7.00 -3.99
N LYS A 23 -20.83 -8.15 -3.30
CA LYS A 23 -21.40 -9.41 -3.79
C LYS A 23 -22.90 -9.25 -4.12
N ASP A 24 -23.65 -8.59 -3.24
CA ASP A 24 -25.10 -8.36 -3.41
C ASP A 24 -25.43 -7.35 -4.52
N LEU A 25 -24.54 -6.40 -4.81
CA LEU A 25 -24.73 -5.41 -5.85
C LEU A 25 -24.33 -5.93 -7.23
N ILE A 26 -23.29 -6.76 -7.31
CA ILE A 26 -22.81 -7.36 -8.56
C ILE A 26 -23.78 -8.41 -9.10
N SER A 27 -24.52 -9.10 -8.23
CA SER A 27 -25.53 -10.07 -8.65
C SER A 27 -26.77 -9.43 -9.31
N ARG A 28 -26.90 -8.10 -9.27
CA ARG A 28 -28.01 -7.36 -9.89
C ARG A 28 -27.68 -7.02 -11.34
N GLU A 29 -28.69 -7.02 -12.20
CA GLU A 29 -28.52 -6.62 -13.61
C GLU A 29 -28.01 -5.18 -13.78
N LYS A 30 -28.44 -4.26 -12.89
CA LYS A 30 -28.06 -2.84 -12.93
C LYS A 30 -27.96 -2.26 -11.54
N LEU A 31 -26.96 -1.40 -11.34
CA LEU A 31 -26.85 -0.54 -10.18
C LEU A 31 -27.90 0.56 -10.21
N LYS A 32 -28.48 0.87 -9.05
CA LYS A 32 -29.31 2.06 -8.83
C LYS A 32 -28.43 3.30 -8.65
N PRO A 33 -28.96 4.51 -8.89
CA PRO A 33 -28.19 5.77 -8.74
C PRO A 33 -27.55 5.97 -7.36
N ASP A 34 -28.18 5.45 -6.30
CA ASP A 34 -27.73 5.57 -4.91
C ASP A 34 -26.99 4.33 -4.38
N ASP A 35 -26.70 3.34 -5.23
CA ASP A 35 -25.94 2.16 -4.83
C ASP A 35 -24.44 2.51 -4.70
N ASP A 36 -23.93 2.51 -3.46
CA ASP A 36 -22.53 2.77 -3.15
C ASP A 36 -21.72 1.45 -3.06
N ILE A 37 -21.22 0.97 -4.21
CA ILE A 37 -20.46 -0.28 -4.34
C ILE A 37 -18.96 -0.12 -4.04
N SER A 38 -18.35 0.97 -4.49
CA SER A 38 -16.91 1.21 -4.33
C SER A 38 -16.57 1.45 -2.86
N TRP A 39 -15.40 0.98 -2.43
CA TRP A 39 -14.97 1.00 -1.03
C TRP A 39 -15.17 2.35 -0.31
N ALA A 40 -14.69 3.44 -0.91
CA ALA A 40 -14.79 4.76 -0.29
C ALA A 40 -16.22 5.29 -0.27
N ALA A 41 -17.03 4.96 -1.28
CA ALA A 41 -18.43 5.36 -1.33
C ALA A 41 -19.25 4.62 -0.27
N TYR A 42 -19.03 3.30 -0.15
CA TYR A 42 -19.67 2.47 0.87
C TYR A 42 -19.39 2.99 2.27
N HIS A 43 -18.13 3.22 2.64
CA HIS A 43 -17.82 3.71 4.00
C HIS A 43 -18.30 5.16 4.21
N ALA A 44 -18.20 6.04 3.20
CA ALA A 44 -18.76 7.38 3.28
C ALA A 44 -20.28 7.40 3.50
N SER A 45 -21.01 6.41 2.97
CA SER A 45 -22.47 6.30 3.19
C SER A 45 -22.85 5.86 4.59
N LYS A 46 -21.91 5.21 5.32
CA LYS A 46 -22.09 4.81 6.73
C LYS A 46 -21.69 5.90 7.73
N GLU A 47 -20.96 6.92 7.30
CA GLU A 47 -20.62 8.06 8.17
C GLU A 47 -21.82 8.98 8.41
N PRO A 48 -21.88 9.63 9.59
CA PRO A 48 -22.88 10.65 9.91
C PRO A 48 -22.99 11.72 8.81
N GLN A 49 -24.19 12.26 8.63
CA GLN A 49 -24.43 13.25 7.56
C GLN A 49 -23.70 14.58 7.81
N LEU A 50 -23.53 14.98 9.07
CA LEU A 50 -22.81 16.19 9.45
C LEU A 50 -21.45 15.81 10.03
N PRO A 51 -20.32 16.29 9.45
CA PRO A 51 -19.01 16.08 10.04
C PRO A 51 -18.90 16.86 11.36
N ASP A 52 -18.34 16.22 12.38
CA ASP A 52 -18.04 16.82 13.69
C ASP A 52 -16.62 17.43 13.72
N TYR A 53 -16.15 17.92 12.57
CA TYR A 53 -14.80 18.44 12.40
C TYR A 53 -14.77 19.61 11.42
N GLU A 54 -13.80 20.49 11.63
CA GLU A 54 -13.47 21.58 10.73
C GLU A 54 -12.27 21.22 9.85
N PRO A 55 -12.29 21.56 8.54
CA PRO A 55 -11.14 21.45 7.68
C PRO A 55 -9.93 22.18 8.27
N ALA A 56 -8.80 21.50 8.29
CA ALA A 56 -7.55 22.04 8.79
C ALA A 56 -7.06 23.18 7.89
N VAL A 57 -6.54 24.23 8.53
CA VAL A 57 -5.71 25.23 7.85
C VAL A 57 -4.39 24.57 7.49
N THR A 58 -4.11 24.47 6.21
CA THR A 58 -2.88 23.87 5.67
C THR A 58 -2.07 24.93 4.95
N SER A 59 -0.74 24.91 5.16
CA SER A 59 0.19 25.83 4.52
C SER A 59 1.59 25.22 4.49
N LEU A 60 2.39 25.61 3.50
CA LEU A 60 3.81 25.25 3.46
C LEU A 60 4.64 26.24 4.27
N MET A 61 5.47 25.71 5.14
CA MET A 61 6.55 26.50 5.75
C MET A 61 7.66 26.76 4.71
N PRO A 62 8.49 27.81 4.89
CA PRO A 62 9.67 28.01 4.05
C PRO A 62 10.54 26.75 3.99
N LEU A 63 10.85 26.28 2.78
CA LEU A 63 11.77 25.16 2.55
C LEU A 63 13.20 25.50 2.99
N PHE A 64 13.92 24.47 3.41
CA PHE A 64 15.35 24.59 3.68
C PHE A 64 16.15 24.39 2.39
N LEU A 65 17.24 25.15 2.24
CA LEU A 65 18.20 24.97 1.14
C LEU A 65 18.95 23.63 1.25
N GLU A 66 19.17 23.18 2.49
CA GLU A 66 19.89 21.96 2.79
C GLU A 66 18.98 20.73 2.71
N ASN A 67 19.51 19.62 2.21
CA ASN A 67 18.79 18.36 2.17
C ASN A 67 18.53 17.82 3.57
N ALA A 68 17.34 17.26 3.79
CA ALA A 68 16.87 16.75 5.08
C ALA A 68 17.62 15.49 5.59
N HIS A 69 18.62 14.97 4.87
CA HIS A 69 19.25 13.69 5.18
C HIS A 69 20.23 13.74 6.37
N SER A 70 20.54 14.92 6.90
CA SER A 70 21.50 15.09 8.00
C SER A 70 20.78 15.26 9.35
N ALA A 71 21.38 14.72 10.42
CA ALA A 71 20.85 14.90 11.76
C ALA A 71 20.76 16.39 12.19
N PRO A 72 21.74 17.27 11.89
CA PRO A 72 21.62 18.70 12.18
C PRO A 72 20.42 19.36 11.49
N MET A 73 20.15 19.00 10.23
CA MET A 73 19.02 19.55 9.49
C MET A 73 17.68 19.08 10.07
N ILE A 74 17.55 17.80 10.43
CA ILE A 74 16.35 17.29 11.10
C ILE A 74 16.14 17.96 12.45
N LEU A 75 17.21 18.10 13.24
CA LEU A 75 17.16 18.82 14.52
C LEU A 75 16.72 20.27 14.32
N HIS A 76 17.25 20.98 13.32
CA HIS A 76 16.84 22.34 13.01
C HIS A 76 15.35 22.40 12.60
N GLY A 77 14.90 21.50 11.73
CA GLY A 77 13.49 21.40 11.34
C GLY A 77 12.56 21.15 12.54
N MET A 78 12.93 20.25 13.44
CA MET A 78 12.19 20.01 14.69
C MET A 78 12.09 21.26 15.56
N ASN A 79 13.17 22.03 15.69
CA ASN A 79 13.17 23.29 16.45
C ASN A 79 12.26 24.35 15.80
N VAL A 80 12.33 24.50 14.48
CA VAL A 80 11.49 25.44 13.72
C VAL A 80 10.00 25.11 13.90
N ILE A 81 9.63 23.83 13.79
CA ILE A 81 8.24 23.39 13.98
C ILE A 81 7.78 23.67 15.41
N ARG A 82 8.61 23.36 16.42
CA ARG A 82 8.27 23.64 17.82
C ARG A 82 8.07 25.13 18.06
N SER A 83 8.96 25.99 17.56
CA SER A 83 8.82 27.44 17.67
C SER A 83 7.58 27.99 16.96
N ALA A 84 7.23 27.43 15.81
CA ALA A 84 6.02 27.83 15.08
C ALA A 84 4.75 27.43 15.85
N VAL A 85 4.69 26.23 16.40
CA VAL A 85 3.56 25.77 17.21
C VAL A 85 3.44 26.58 18.50
N GLU A 86 4.54 26.85 19.21
CA GLU A 86 4.51 27.66 20.43
C GLU A 86 3.99 29.09 20.16
N LEU A 87 4.28 29.65 18.98
CA LEU A 87 3.77 30.97 18.58
C LEU A 87 2.27 30.95 18.28
N VAL A 88 1.78 29.93 17.56
CA VAL A 88 0.40 29.89 17.05
C VAL A 88 -0.56 29.25 18.07
N ASN A 89 -0.10 28.23 18.78
CA ASN A 89 -0.85 27.45 19.76
C ASN A 89 0.03 27.16 21.00
N PRO A 90 0.23 28.15 21.90
CA PRO A 90 1.05 27.98 23.10
C PRO A 90 0.64 26.75 23.92
N ALA A 91 1.63 26.04 24.47
CA ALA A 91 1.46 24.82 25.26
C ALA A 91 0.90 23.59 24.52
N GLN A 92 0.65 23.66 23.21
CA GLN A 92 0.32 22.47 22.43
C GLN A 92 1.59 21.68 22.06
N THR A 93 1.59 20.38 22.34
CA THR A 93 2.65 19.48 21.87
C THR A 93 2.61 19.36 20.35
N PRO A 94 3.66 19.78 19.62
CA PRO A 94 3.75 19.63 18.16
C PRO A 94 3.76 18.17 17.75
N VAL A 95 3.13 17.86 16.61
CA VAL A 95 3.18 16.53 15.98
C VAL A 95 3.76 16.67 14.59
N ILE A 96 4.76 15.84 14.26
CA ILE A 96 5.39 15.83 12.94
C ILE A 96 5.35 14.42 12.37
N ALA A 97 5.09 14.29 11.07
CA ALA A 97 5.17 13.01 10.37
C ALA A 97 6.37 13.00 9.42
N MET A 98 7.10 11.88 9.41
CA MET A 98 8.30 11.71 8.61
C MET A 98 8.30 10.36 7.89
N ASP A 99 8.92 10.31 6.71
CA ASP A 99 9.19 9.03 6.04
C ASP A 99 10.16 8.17 6.86
N GLN A 100 10.38 6.92 6.44
CA GLN A 100 11.11 5.96 7.26
C GLN A 100 12.54 6.42 7.64
N PRO A 101 13.40 6.89 6.71
CA PRO A 101 14.74 7.34 7.05
C PRO A 101 14.75 8.56 7.97
N LEU A 102 13.88 9.55 7.72
CA LEU A 102 13.84 10.76 8.54
C LEU A 102 13.25 10.50 9.92
N PHE A 103 12.24 9.63 10.02
CA PHE A 103 11.70 9.15 11.30
C PHE A 103 12.79 8.52 12.16
N ALA A 104 13.65 7.69 11.57
CA ALA A 104 14.77 7.07 12.27
C ALA A 104 15.72 8.11 12.88
N LEU A 105 16.12 9.12 12.10
CA LEU A 105 16.98 10.21 12.58
C LEU A 105 16.30 11.03 13.68
N ALA A 106 15.03 11.37 13.49
CA ALA A 106 14.25 12.12 14.48
C ALA A 106 14.16 11.35 15.81
N LYS A 107 13.87 10.04 15.80
CA LYS A 107 13.87 9.23 17.02
C LYS A 107 15.23 9.19 17.71
N GLN A 108 16.33 9.08 16.95
CA GLN A 108 17.69 9.15 17.51
C GLN A 108 17.95 10.50 18.17
N ILE A 109 17.51 11.60 17.56
CA ILE A 109 17.56 12.94 18.15
C ILE A 109 16.76 12.99 19.47
N GLN A 110 15.52 12.47 19.51
CA GLN A 110 14.73 12.43 20.75
C GLN A 110 15.44 11.65 21.87
N TRP A 111 16.11 10.54 21.53
CA TRP A 111 16.86 9.74 22.49
C TRP A 111 18.15 10.41 22.97
N GLN A 112 18.83 11.17 22.11
CA GLN A 112 20.06 11.87 22.45
C GLN A 112 19.81 13.15 23.25
N TRP A 113 18.71 13.87 22.99
CA TRP A 113 18.35 15.13 23.67
C TRP A 113 16.98 15.06 24.35
N PRO A 114 16.80 14.18 25.36
CA PRO A 114 15.50 13.95 25.98
C PRO A 114 14.96 15.16 26.76
N HIS A 115 15.82 16.07 27.23
CA HIS A 115 15.38 17.26 27.96
C HIS A 115 14.73 18.31 27.05
N THR A 116 15.02 18.30 25.76
CA THR A 116 14.60 19.34 24.82
C THR A 116 13.73 18.81 23.67
N HIS A 117 13.84 17.53 23.31
CA HIS A 117 13.18 16.97 22.11
C HIS A 117 12.43 15.65 22.35
N ARG A 118 12.22 15.23 23.61
CA ARG A 118 11.41 14.04 23.93
C ARG A 118 9.96 14.22 23.45
N GLU A 119 9.21 13.13 23.45
CA GLU A 119 7.82 13.04 23.00
C GLU A 119 6.87 14.04 23.70
N ASP A 120 7.16 14.51 24.91
CA ASP A 120 6.39 15.59 25.59
C ASP A 120 6.69 16.99 25.04
N LYS A 121 7.76 17.15 24.24
CA LYS A 121 8.14 18.41 23.61
C LYS A 121 7.78 18.46 22.13
N LEU A 122 7.77 17.30 21.47
CA LEU A 122 7.40 17.13 20.07
C LEU A 122 7.21 15.62 19.80
N LEU A 123 6.05 15.24 19.29
CA LEU A 123 5.77 13.86 18.91
C LEU A 123 6.15 13.62 17.45
N VAL A 124 6.94 12.57 17.21
CA VAL A 124 7.30 12.13 15.86
C VAL A 124 6.44 10.93 15.49
N MET A 125 5.68 11.06 14.40
CA MET A 125 4.89 9.99 13.81
C MET A 125 5.56 9.45 12.56
N PHE A 126 5.39 8.15 12.34
CA PHE A 126 5.77 7.51 11.09
C PHE A 126 4.76 7.89 9.99
N GLY A 127 5.26 8.32 8.83
CA GLY A 127 4.45 8.84 7.72
C GLY A 127 3.48 7.80 7.16
N GLY A 128 2.17 8.04 7.33
CA GLY A 128 1.11 7.12 6.98
C GLY A 128 1.04 6.78 5.48
N LEU A 129 1.32 7.75 4.61
CA LEU A 129 1.41 7.51 3.15
C LEU A 129 2.51 6.48 2.84
N HIS A 130 3.66 6.64 3.48
CA HIS A 130 4.83 5.78 3.27
C HIS A 130 4.64 4.39 3.88
N ILE A 131 3.88 4.27 4.97
CA ILE A 131 3.47 2.97 5.52
C ILE A 131 2.58 2.24 4.52
N GLU A 132 1.54 2.90 4.02
CA GLU A 132 0.65 2.30 3.02
C GLU A 132 1.43 1.84 1.79
N LEU A 133 2.34 2.68 1.29
CA LEU A 133 3.19 2.35 0.15
C LEU A 133 4.08 1.12 0.41
N ALA A 134 4.62 0.97 1.62
CA ALA A 134 5.43 -0.20 2.00
C ALA A 134 4.59 -1.49 2.06
N ILE A 135 3.34 -1.40 2.50
CA ILE A 135 2.40 -2.53 2.52
C ILE A 135 2.00 -2.91 1.09
N LEU A 136 1.69 -1.94 0.23
CA LEU A 136 1.35 -2.19 -1.17
C LEU A 136 2.52 -2.84 -1.94
N ARG A 137 3.77 -2.42 -1.68
CA ARG A 137 4.96 -3.11 -2.23
C ARG A 137 5.11 -4.53 -1.71
N THR A 138 4.72 -4.77 -0.46
CA THR A 138 4.71 -6.12 0.13
C THR A 138 3.65 -7.00 -0.53
N LEU A 139 2.44 -6.48 -0.76
CA LEU A 139 1.40 -7.11 -1.57
C LEU A 139 1.89 -7.41 -3.00
N GLY A 140 2.56 -6.46 -3.63
CA GLY A 140 3.17 -6.62 -4.94
C GLY A 140 4.14 -7.79 -4.99
N LYS A 141 5.05 -7.93 -4.01
CA LYS A 141 5.97 -9.09 -3.91
C LYS A 141 5.24 -10.43 -3.78
N CYS A 142 4.10 -10.47 -3.08
CA CYS A 142 3.28 -11.67 -2.94
C CYS A 142 2.59 -12.06 -4.26
N LEU A 143 2.25 -11.07 -5.09
CA LEU A 143 1.49 -11.23 -6.34
C LEU A 143 2.37 -11.31 -7.59
N ASP A 144 3.63 -10.89 -7.49
CA ASP A 144 4.55 -10.91 -8.61
C ASP A 144 4.76 -12.33 -9.12
N LYS A 145 4.55 -12.53 -10.43
CA LYS A 145 4.50 -13.81 -11.15
C LYS A 145 3.43 -14.82 -10.68
N SER A 146 2.39 -14.41 -9.95
CA SER A 146 1.26 -15.30 -9.63
C SER A 146 0.20 -15.41 -10.73
N GLY A 147 0.35 -14.62 -11.79
CA GLY A 147 -0.64 -14.42 -12.85
C GLY A 147 -1.63 -13.29 -12.57
N TRP A 148 -1.55 -12.63 -11.40
CA TRP A 148 -2.42 -11.50 -11.06
C TRP A 148 -2.33 -10.34 -12.05
N THR A 149 -1.14 -10.00 -12.54
CA THR A 149 -0.97 -8.93 -13.53
C THR A 149 -1.64 -9.28 -14.86
N THR A 150 -1.58 -10.54 -15.28
CA THR A 150 -2.27 -11.06 -16.47
C THR A 150 -3.79 -10.95 -16.31
N VAL A 151 -4.34 -11.36 -15.16
CA VAL A 151 -5.77 -11.19 -14.85
C VAL A 151 -6.19 -9.73 -14.98
N MET A 152 -5.45 -8.81 -14.37
CA MET A 152 -5.78 -7.38 -14.38
C MET A 152 -5.67 -6.75 -15.78
N ALA A 153 -4.76 -7.25 -16.61
CA ALA A 153 -4.60 -6.82 -18.00
C ALA A 153 -5.71 -7.37 -18.90
N ASN A 154 -6.07 -8.66 -18.76
CA ASN A 154 -7.16 -9.29 -19.50
C ASN A 154 -8.52 -8.65 -19.18
N ALA A 155 -8.69 -8.21 -17.93
CA ALA A 155 -9.89 -7.51 -17.48
C ALA A 155 -9.94 -6.02 -17.87
N ASP A 156 -8.97 -5.52 -18.66
CA ASP A 156 -8.86 -4.12 -19.08
C ASP A 156 -8.90 -3.09 -17.94
N VAL A 157 -8.52 -3.48 -16.72
CA VAL A 157 -8.49 -2.56 -15.56
C VAL A 157 -7.42 -1.48 -15.77
N ALA A 158 -6.32 -1.85 -16.43
CA ALA A 158 -5.32 -0.93 -16.96
C ALA A 158 -4.54 -1.61 -18.09
N THR A 159 -3.86 -0.82 -18.93
CA THR A 159 -2.97 -1.36 -19.96
C THR A 159 -1.85 -2.22 -19.33
N PRO A 160 -1.33 -3.26 -20.01
CA PRO A 160 -0.30 -4.14 -19.47
C PRO A 160 0.89 -3.41 -18.79
N GLY A 161 1.46 -2.40 -19.45
CA GLY A 161 2.58 -1.63 -18.89
C GLY A 161 2.24 -0.80 -17.63
N VAL A 162 0.96 -0.46 -17.43
CA VAL A 162 0.49 0.21 -16.21
C VAL A 162 0.22 -0.81 -15.10
N VAL A 163 -0.23 -2.02 -15.41
CA VAL A 163 -0.46 -3.07 -14.42
C VAL A 163 0.84 -3.45 -13.70
N ASP A 164 1.97 -3.53 -14.41
CA ASP A 164 3.29 -3.79 -13.80
C ASP A 164 3.67 -2.70 -12.76
N SER A 165 3.16 -1.48 -12.93
CA SER A 165 3.37 -0.40 -11.97
C SER A 165 2.68 -0.64 -10.62
N PHE A 166 1.67 -1.51 -10.56
CA PHE A 166 0.96 -1.87 -9.33
C PHE A 166 1.80 -2.77 -8.43
N ILE A 167 2.63 -3.67 -8.99
CA ILE A 167 3.55 -4.52 -8.23
C ILE A 167 4.56 -3.68 -7.43
N SER A 168 5.09 -2.62 -8.06
CA SER A 168 6.02 -1.68 -7.41
C SER A 168 5.34 -0.51 -6.68
N ALA A 169 4.00 -0.48 -6.72
CA ALA A 169 3.14 0.57 -6.16
C ALA A 169 3.53 1.99 -6.58
N LYS A 170 3.92 2.22 -7.85
CA LYS A 170 4.36 3.55 -8.34
C LYS A 170 3.30 4.63 -8.18
N HIS A 171 2.02 4.26 -8.29
CA HIS A 171 0.88 5.15 -8.14
C HIS A 171 -0.07 4.63 -7.07
N ILE A 172 0.01 5.19 -5.87
CA ILE A 172 -0.72 4.68 -4.70
C ILE A 172 -2.23 4.59 -4.93
N THR A 173 -2.87 5.61 -5.52
CA THR A 173 -4.32 5.63 -5.73
C THR A 173 -4.78 4.57 -6.74
N ARG A 174 -4.02 4.36 -7.82
CA ARG A 174 -4.34 3.34 -8.83
C ARG A 174 -4.09 1.94 -8.28
N THR A 175 -2.96 1.74 -7.60
CA THR A 175 -2.60 0.47 -6.96
C THR A 175 -3.63 0.07 -5.90
N ARG A 176 -4.07 1.01 -5.06
CA ARG A 176 -5.14 0.76 -4.08
C ARG A 176 -6.46 0.36 -4.75
N ARG A 177 -6.85 1.04 -5.84
CA ARG A 177 -8.05 0.66 -6.62
C ARG A 177 -7.94 -0.76 -7.15
N ALA A 178 -6.78 -1.14 -7.70
CA ALA A 178 -6.52 -2.49 -8.19
C ALA A 178 -6.70 -3.56 -7.09
N HIS A 179 -6.20 -3.31 -5.87
CA HIS A 179 -6.41 -4.22 -4.75
C HIS A 179 -7.85 -4.25 -4.23
N GLN A 180 -8.57 -3.12 -4.26
CA GLN A 180 -10.00 -3.09 -3.95
C GLN A 180 -10.76 -4.02 -4.91
N ILE A 181 -10.55 -3.85 -6.23
CA ILE A 181 -11.16 -4.68 -7.27
C ILE A 181 -10.79 -6.17 -7.07
N THR A 182 -9.52 -6.45 -6.80
CA THR A 182 -9.04 -7.83 -6.58
C THR A 182 -9.72 -8.48 -5.38
N SER A 183 -9.74 -7.80 -4.23
CA SER A 183 -10.38 -8.33 -3.00
C SER A 183 -11.88 -8.58 -3.19
N SER A 184 -12.58 -7.67 -3.88
CA SER A 184 -13.99 -7.85 -4.25
C SER A 184 -14.20 -9.07 -5.14
N SER A 185 -13.38 -9.21 -6.19
CA SER A 185 -13.48 -10.31 -7.15
C SER A 185 -13.21 -11.66 -6.49
N LEU A 186 -12.12 -11.76 -5.72
CA LEU A 186 -11.77 -12.97 -4.98
C LEU A 186 -12.86 -13.37 -3.99
N TYR A 187 -13.46 -12.41 -3.29
CA TYR A 187 -14.55 -12.71 -2.36
C TYR A 187 -15.78 -13.30 -3.07
N VAL A 188 -16.17 -12.72 -4.22
CA VAL A 188 -17.28 -13.26 -5.03
C VAL A 188 -16.96 -14.66 -5.55
N LEU A 189 -15.76 -14.87 -6.09
CA LEU A 189 -15.30 -16.17 -6.58
C LEU A 189 -15.26 -17.24 -5.49
N GLN A 190 -14.88 -16.87 -4.27
CA GLN A 190 -14.87 -17.75 -3.11
C GLN A 190 -16.29 -18.16 -2.70
N HIS A 191 -17.26 -17.24 -2.73
CA HIS A 191 -18.68 -17.57 -2.51
C HIS A 191 -19.26 -18.45 -3.62
N ARG A 192 -18.94 -18.18 -4.90
CA ARG A 192 -19.35 -19.05 -6.02
C ARG A 192 -18.83 -20.47 -5.89
N ALA A 193 -17.58 -20.63 -5.46
CA ALA A 193 -16.98 -21.94 -5.20
C ALA A 193 -17.68 -22.67 -4.04
N TYR A 194 -18.04 -21.95 -2.98
CA TYR A 194 -18.83 -22.49 -1.86
C TYR A 194 -20.24 -22.93 -2.29
N GLU A 195 -20.95 -22.11 -3.06
CA GLU A 195 -22.27 -22.43 -3.60
C GLU A 195 -22.22 -23.71 -4.45
N LYS A 196 -21.24 -23.83 -5.36
CA LYS A 196 -21.00 -25.06 -6.14
C LYS A 196 -20.72 -26.27 -5.26
N CYS A 197 -19.96 -26.10 -4.17
CA CYS A 197 -19.68 -27.17 -3.21
C CYS A 197 -20.94 -27.65 -2.50
N ILE A 198 -21.82 -26.73 -2.09
CA ILE A 198 -23.10 -27.05 -1.44
C ILE A 198 -24.01 -27.80 -2.40
N THR A 199 -24.16 -27.33 -3.64
CA THR A 199 -25.05 -27.96 -4.63
C THR A 199 -24.65 -29.40 -4.96
N ARG A 200 -23.35 -29.73 -4.87
CA ARG A 200 -22.84 -31.10 -5.12
C ARG A 200 -22.94 -32.04 -3.91
N ALA A 201 -23.24 -31.51 -2.72
CA ALA A 201 -23.22 -32.25 -1.47
C ALA A 201 -24.62 -32.76 -1.08
N GLU A 202 -25.22 -33.64 -1.89
CA GLU A 202 -26.60 -34.11 -1.70
C GLU A 202 -26.85 -34.85 -0.37
N ASP A 203 -25.81 -35.33 0.35
CA ASP A 203 -25.95 -36.13 1.60
C ASP A 203 -24.89 -35.83 2.69
N ARG A 204 -24.28 -34.64 2.73
CA ARG A 204 -23.22 -34.30 3.72
C ARG A 204 -23.65 -33.18 4.66
N VAL A 205 -23.09 -33.20 5.89
CA VAL A 205 -23.20 -32.07 6.83
C VAL A 205 -22.63 -30.83 6.15
N LEU A 206 -23.52 -29.86 5.89
CA LEU A 206 -23.18 -28.58 5.29
C LEU A 206 -22.36 -27.76 6.30
N LEU A 207 -21.09 -27.56 6.00
CA LEU A 207 -20.24 -26.62 6.74
C LEU A 207 -20.74 -25.20 6.48
N SER A 208 -20.65 -24.32 7.46
CA SER A 208 -20.83 -22.88 7.23
C SER A 208 -19.79 -22.36 6.23
N PHE A 209 -20.03 -21.22 5.58
CA PHE A 209 -19.06 -20.60 4.67
C PHE A 209 -17.69 -20.42 5.33
N THR A 210 -17.68 -19.97 6.60
CA THR A 210 -16.47 -19.78 7.38
C THR A 210 -15.75 -21.10 7.66
N ASP A 211 -16.47 -22.14 8.06
CA ASP A 211 -15.85 -23.45 8.37
C ASP A 211 -15.36 -24.15 7.10
N TRP A 212 -16.11 -24.01 5.99
CA TRP A 212 -15.69 -24.50 4.68
C TRP A 212 -14.41 -23.80 4.22
N ARG A 213 -14.37 -22.46 4.28
CA ARG A 213 -13.18 -21.69 3.88
C ARG A 213 -11.96 -22.07 4.72
N ASP A 214 -12.14 -22.26 6.02
CA ASP A 214 -11.06 -22.64 6.92
C ASP A 214 -10.54 -24.05 6.58
N LYS A 215 -11.44 -25.01 6.39
CA LYS A 215 -11.09 -26.37 5.93
C LYS A 215 -10.37 -26.38 4.58
N MET A 216 -10.85 -25.59 3.62
CA MET A 216 -10.23 -25.49 2.29
C MET A 216 -8.85 -24.83 2.38
N SER A 217 -8.67 -23.85 3.25
CA SER A 217 -7.37 -23.20 3.49
C SER A 217 -6.36 -24.16 4.15
N GLU A 218 -6.81 -25.14 4.93
CA GLU A 218 -5.94 -26.17 5.50
C GLU A 218 -5.53 -27.24 4.48
N THR A 219 -6.43 -27.57 3.55
CA THR A 219 -6.29 -28.73 2.66
C THR A 219 -5.77 -28.40 1.26
N CYS A 220 -6.05 -27.21 0.74
CA CYS A 220 -5.66 -26.77 -0.61
C CYS A 220 -4.69 -25.57 -0.55
N PRO A 221 -3.41 -25.76 -0.93
CA PRO A 221 -2.42 -24.68 -0.98
C PRO A 221 -2.79 -23.52 -1.89
N HIS A 222 -3.42 -23.78 -3.04
CA HIS A 222 -3.85 -22.73 -3.97
C HIS A 222 -4.95 -21.85 -3.34
N PHE A 223 -5.93 -22.49 -2.69
CA PHE A 223 -6.97 -21.79 -1.92
C PHE A 223 -6.36 -20.93 -0.81
N LEU A 224 -5.45 -21.50 -0.02
CA LEU A 224 -4.77 -20.81 1.07
C LEU A 224 -4.01 -19.57 0.59
N TYR A 225 -3.30 -19.66 -0.53
CA TYR A 225 -2.55 -18.54 -1.09
C TYR A 225 -3.44 -17.33 -1.37
N TRP A 226 -4.55 -17.52 -2.08
CA TRP A 226 -5.46 -16.43 -2.41
C TRP A 226 -6.20 -15.89 -1.17
N CYS A 227 -6.50 -16.74 -0.19
CA CYS A 227 -6.95 -16.29 1.14
C CYS A 227 -5.92 -15.38 1.82
N ARG A 228 -4.64 -15.74 1.80
CA ARG A 228 -3.54 -14.95 2.40
C ARG A 228 -3.33 -13.61 1.69
N VAL A 229 -3.41 -13.60 0.36
CA VAL A 229 -3.40 -12.37 -0.43
C VAL A 229 -4.56 -11.46 -0.01
N MET A 230 -5.78 -12.01 0.06
CA MET A 230 -6.97 -11.25 0.41
C MET A 230 -6.89 -10.71 1.86
N GLU A 231 -6.40 -11.50 2.81
CA GLU A 231 -6.16 -11.06 4.19
C GLU A 231 -5.25 -9.83 4.26
N LEU A 232 -4.10 -9.84 3.57
CA LEU A 232 -3.19 -8.70 3.56
C LEU A 232 -3.78 -7.48 2.82
N GLN A 233 -4.56 -7.69 1.76
CA GLN A 233 -5.28 -6.61 1.07
C GLN A 233 -6.29 -5.93 2.01
N LEU A 234 -7.06 -6.70 2.76
CA LEU A 234 -8.06 -6.16 3.69
C LEU A 234 -7.42 -5.48 4.90
N LEU A 235 -6.29 -5.97 5.39
CA LEU A 235 -5.50 -5.25 6.42
C LEU A 235 -4.97 -3.91 5.90
N CYS A 236 -4.51 -3.84 4.65
CA CYS A 236 -4.11 -2.58 4.01
C CYS A 236 -5.30 -1.60 3.92
N LEU A 237 -6.48 -2.07 3.50
CA LEU A 237 -7.68 -1.24 3.46
C LEU A 237 -8.13 -0.78 4.85
N GLN A 238 -8.01 -1.64 5.87
CA GLN A 238 -8.32 -1.27 7.25
C GLN A 238 -7.39 -0.17 7.77
N LEU A 239 -6.10 -0.21 7.44
CA LEU A 239 -5.17 0.89 7.75
C LEU A 239 -5.59 2.18 7.04
N VAL A 240 -5.96 2.11 5.76
CA VAL A 240 -6.42 3.30 5.03
C VAL A 240 -7.70 3.84 5.67
N LYS A 241 -8.61 2.96 6.10
CA LYS A 241 -9.84 3.33 6.78
C LYS A 241 -9.58 4.08 8.08
N SER A 242 -8.64 3.61 8.90
CA SER A 242 -8.30 4.30 10.15
C SER A 242 -7.89 5.75 9.91
N PHE A 243 -7.19 6.02 8.81
CA PHE A 243 -6.91 7.40 8.41
C PHE A 243 -8.16 8.13 7.92
N ARG A 244 -8.96 7.53 7.03
CA ARG A 244 -10.16 8.17 6.45
C ARG A 244 -11.22 8.54 7.48
N THR A 245 -11.35 7.75 8.55
CA THR A 245 -12.32 7.94 9.63
C THR A 245 -11.71 8.57 10.88
N ALA A 246 -10.43 8.97 10.83
CA ALA A 246 -9.71 9.48 12.00
C ALA A 246 -9.80 8.56 13.25
N ASP A 247 -9.81 7.23 13.05
CA ASP A 247 -9.94 6.23 14.12
C ASP A 247 -8.55 5.79 14.60
N PHE A 248 -8.07 6.40 15.69
CA PHE A 248 -6.74 6.13 16.21
C PHE A 248 -6.58 4.71 16.76
N SER A 249 -7.63 4.15 17.37
CA SER A 249 -7.61 2.78 17.87
C SER A 249 -7.47 1.78 16.72
N LEU A 250 -8.22 1.97 15.65
CA LEU A 250 -8.11 1.15 14.44
C LEU A 250 -6.75 1.30 13.76
N TYR A 251 -6.14 2.49 13.84
CA TYR A 251 -4.80 2.73 13.30
C TYR A 251 -3.75 1.86 14.01
N VAL A 252 -3.71 1.89 15.33
CA VAL A 252 -2.75 1.10 16.14
C VAL A 252 -3.00 -0.41 15.98
N ASP A 253 -4.26 -0.83 15.98
CA ASP A 253 -4.65 -2.24 15.76
C ASP A 253 -4.23 -2.73 14.37
N SER A 254 -4.49 -1.95 13.32
CA SER A 254 -4.13 -2.30 11.95
C SER A 254 -2.62 -2.43 11.80
N LEU A 255 -1.84 -1.48 12.33
CA LEU A 255 -0.38 -1.58 12.32
C LEU A 255 0.11 -2.85 13.00
N THR A 256 -0.44 -3.17 14.18
CA THR A 256 -0.06 -4.37 14.95
C THR A 256 -0.31 -5.65 14.14
N LYS A 257 -1.45 -5.76 13.46
CA LYS A 257 -1.80 -6.90 12.60
C LYS A 257 -0.97 -6.99 11.31
N ILE A 258 -0.44 -5.87 10.84
CA ILE A 258 0.42 -5.81 9.65
C ILE A 258 1.87 -6.20 9.98
N MET A 259 2.35 -6.00 11.21
CA MET A 259 3.74 -6.28 11.57
C MET A 259 4.25 -7.68 11.23
N PRO A 260 3.49 -8.78 11.47
CA PRO A 260 3.94 -10.12 11.08
C PRO A 260 4.29 -10.21 9.59
N TRP A 261 3.49 -9.62 8.71
CA TRP A 261 3.77 -9.59 7.27
C TRP A 261 5.06 -8.84 6.94
N MET A 262 5.27 -7.68 7.57
CA MET A 262 6.46 -6.85 7.32
C MET A 262 7.74 -7.57 7.75
N PHE A 263 7.72 -8.29 8.87
CA PHE A 263 8.84 -9.14 9.31
C PHE A 263 9.04 -10.34 8.37
N ALA A 264 7.99 -11.11 8.11
CA ALA A 264 8.06 -12.31 7.27
C ALA A 264 8.61 -12.04 5.87
N LEU A 265 8.24 -10.90 5.27
CA LEU A 265 8.57 -10.52 3.89
C LEU A 265 9.72 -9.51 3.78
N ASP A 266 10.57 -9.48 4.81
CA ASP A 266 11.86 -8.78 4.84
C ASP A 266 11.77 -7.27 4.58
N GLN A 267 10.71 -6.61 5.05
CA GLN A 267 10.63 -5.14 5.05
C GLN A 267 11.44 -4.54 6.20
N THR A 268 12.69 -4.99 6.38
CA THR A 268 13.48 -4.83 7.61
C THR A 268 13.56 -3.40 8.14
N ASN A 269 13.69 -2.41 7.25
CA ASN A 269 13.75 -1.00 7.66
C ASN A 269 12.42 -0.51 8.21
N TYR A 270 11.31 -0.87 7.57
CA TYR A 270 9.98 -0.56 8.09
C TYR A 270 9.67 -1.39 9.33
N SER A 271 9.98 -2.70 9.35
CA SER A 271 9.76 -3.57 10.51
C SER A 271 10.48 -3.07 11.78
N ARG A 272 11.71 -2.57 11.63
CA ARG A 272 12.49 -1.98 12.74
C ARG A 272 11.78 -0.78 13.36
N TRP A 273 11.46 0.20 12.53
CA TRP A 273 11.03 1.51 12.98
C TRP A 273 9.52 1.61 13.19
N LEU A 274 8.72 0.78 12.52
CA LEU A 274 7.30 0.61 12.86
C LEU A 274 7.12 -0.05 14.22
N SER A 275 7.96 -1.02 14.60
CA SER A 275 7.93 -1.57 15.97
C SER A 275 8.14 -0.49 17.03
N VAL A 276 9.06 0.45 16.77
CA VAL A 276 9.32 1.62 17.64
C VAL A 276 8.10 2.53 17.67
N HIS A 277 7.55 2.88 16.50
CA HIS A 277 6.38 3.74 16.38
C HIS A 277 5.14 3.14 17.07
N ILE A 278 4.84 1.86 16.85
CA ILE A 278 3.69 1.17 17.47
C ILE A 278 3.80 1.20 18.99
N ARG A 279 4.98 0.89 19.54
CA ARG A 279 5.21 0.99 20.99
C ARG A 279 4.92 2.42 21.48
N ASP A 280 5.48 3.43 20.81
CA ASP A 280 5.28 4.83 21.21
C ASP A 280 3.79 5.20 21.18
N MET A 281 3.05 4.79 20.14
CA MET A 281 1.59 5.01 20.04
C MET A 281 0.80 4.29 21.15
N GLN A 282 1.21 3.08 21.54
CA GLN A 282 0.58 2.30 22.60
C GLN A 282 0.88 2.85 24.00
N GLU A 283 1.99 3.55 24.19
CA GLU A 283 2.38 4.15 25.46
C GLU A 283 1.80 5.55 25.68
N LEU A 284 1.25 6.20 24.64
CA LEU A 284 0.62 7.52 24.74
C LEU A 284 -0.40 7.66 25.89
N PRO A 285 -1.33 6.71 26.12
CA PRO A 285 -2.31 6.85 27.21
C PRO A 285 -1.68 7.00 28.60
N ILE A 286 -0.45 6.49 28.78
CA ILE A 286 0.25 6.47 30.06
C ILE A 286 1.25 7.63 30.14
N LYS A 287 2.02 7.87 29.07
CA LYS A 287 3.14 8.83 29.07
C LYS A 287 2.73 10.24 28.63
N HIS A 288 1.75 10.34 27.74
CA HIS A 288 1.31 11.61 27.11
C HIS A 288 -0.23 11.61 26.95
N PRO A 289 -0.99 11.56 28.06
CA PRO A 289 -2.45 11.41 28.02
C PRO A 289 -3.16 12.57 27.33
N ASP A 290 -2.59 13.77 27.37
CA ASP A 290 -3.04 14.97 26.66
C ASP A 290 -2.99 14.79 25.13
N VAL A 291 -1.87 14.26 24.62
CA VAL A 291 -1.72 13.95 23.19
C VAL A 291 -2.63 12.79 22.79
N TYR A 292 -2.71 11.77 23.64
CA TYR A 292 -3.59 10.62 23.41
C TYR A 292 -5.06 11.04 23.28
N GLU A 293 -5.55 11.92 24.15
CA GLU A 293 -6.91 12.46 24.08
C GLU A 293 -7.16 13.15 22.72
N LYS A 294 -6.21 13.96 22.25
CA LYS A 294 -6.30 14.57 20.90
C LYS A 294 -6.32 13.52 19.80
N PHE A 295 -5.53 12.46 19.91
CA PHE A 295 -5.48 11.41 18.89
C PHE A 295 -6.78 10.60 18.84
N ILE A 296 -7.37 10.28 19.99
CA ILE A 296 -8.68 9.62 20.07
C ILE A 296 -9.78 10.49 19.45
N ASN A 297 -9.67 11.81 19.57
CA ASN A 297 -10.56 12.77 18.91
C ASN A 297 -10.21 13.04 17.44
N GLY A 298 -9.32 12.24 16.83
CA GLY A 298 -9.02 12.29 15.40
C GLY A 298 -7.93 13.29 14.97
N PHE A 299 -7.28 14.00 15.90
CA PHE A 299 -6.25 15.01 15.57
C PHE A 299 -4.88 14.44 15.15
N PHE A 300 -4.82 13.17 14.73
CA PHE A 300 -3.62 12.56 14.13
C PHE A 300 -3.66 12.51 12.60
N VAL A 301 -4.76 12.98 11.99
CA VAL A 301 -4.98 13.08 10.54
C VAL A 301 -5.40 14.50 10.14
N VAL A 302 -5.40 14.77 8.84
CA VAL A 302 -5.82 16.06 8.26
C VAL A 302 -7.13 15.90 7.51
N HIS A 303 -8.10 16.74 7.84
CA HIS A 303 -9.29 16.96 7.02
C HIS A 303 -9.08 18.20 6.15
N LYS A 304 -8.97 18.05 4.82
CA LYS A 304 -8.85 19.22 3.91
C LYS A 304 -10.19 19.76 3.41
N THR A 305 -11.26 18.99 3.59
CA THR A 305 -12.61 19.31 3.13
C THR A 305 -13.63 18.72 4.10
N HIS A 306 -14.87 19.18 4.08
CA HIS A 306 -15.99 18.57 4.83
C HIS A 306 -16.54 17.28 4.19
N LYS A 307 -15.93 16.78 3.10
CA LYS A 307 -16.40 15.55 2.45
C LYS A 307 -16.22 14.37 3.41
N ARG A 308 -17.25 13.53 3.53
CA ARG A 308 -17.19 12.30 4.34
C ARG A 308 -16.06 11.38 3.87
N PHE A 309 -15.48 10.63 4.81
CA PHE A 309 -14.44 9.63 4.57
C PHE A 309 -13.23 10.16 3.79
N SER A 310 -12.84 11.42 4.05
CA SER A 310 -11.84 12.14 3.25
C SER A 310 -10.54 12.48 3.97
N ALA A 311 -10.43 12.19 5.28
CA ALA A 311 -9.22 12.46 6.04
C ALA A 311 -7.99 11.75 5.46
N ILE A 312 -6.81 12.34 5.65
CA ILE A 312 -5.53 11.84 5.12
C ILE A 312 -4.43 11.91 6.18
N ALA A 313 -3.42 11.06 6.05
CA ALA A 313 -2.23 11.13 6.90
C ALA A 313 -1.49 12.47 6.73
N LEU A 314 -0.77 12.91 7.77
CA LEU A 314 -0.04 14.19 7.79
C LEU A 314 0.97 14.30 6.63
N ASP A 315 1.73 13.25 6.35
CA ASP A 315 2.71 13.23 5.26
C ASP A 315 2.05 13.22 3.88
N GLN A 316 0.86 12.62 3.75
CA GLN A 316 0.05 12.71 2.54
C GLN A 316 -0.47 14.14 2.30
N ALA A 317 -0.90 14.84 3.35
CA ALA A 317 -1.31 16.24 3.24
C ALA A 317 -0.14 17.10 2.78
N HIS A 318 1.04 16.90 3.37
CA HIS A 318 2.27 17.60 2.99
C HIS A 318 2.64 17.35 1.51
N GLU A 319 2.56 16.11 1.01
CA GLU A 319 2.83 15.82 -0.41
C GLU A 319 1.85 16.54 -1.35
N GLN A 320 0.57 16.66 -0.95
CA GLN A 320 -0.41 17.42 -1.73
C GLN A 320 -0.12 18.92 -1.75
N GLU A 321 0.26 19.52 -0.61
CA GLU A 321 0.65 20.93 -0.56
C GLU A 321 1.88 21.19 -1.44
N ASN A 322 2.87 20.30 -1.38
CA ASN A 322 4.05 20.38 -2.24
C ASN A 322 3.70 20.30 -3.73
N ALA A 323 2.75 19.44 -4.11
CA ALA A 323 2.33 19.30 -5.50
C ALA A 323 1.65 20.58 -6.03
N VAL A 324 0.84 21.24 -5.21
CA VAL A 324 0.17 22.50 -5.58
C VAL A 324 1.19 23.60 -5.89
N VAL A 325 2.24 23.71 -5.08
CA VAL A 325 3.24 24.78 -5.26
C VAL A 325 4.23 24.47 -6.39
N LYS A 326 4.56 23.18 -6.64
CA LYS A 326 5.47 22.72 -7.72
C LYS A 326 4.98 23.03 -9.14
N GLY A 327 3.68 23.03 -9.40
CA GLY A 327 3.14 23.17 -10.77
C GLY A 327 3.63 22.06 -11.74
N GLU A 328 3.34 22.20 -13.03
CA GLU A 328 3.65 21.17 -14.05
C GLU A 328 5.15 21.00 -14.37
N GLY A 329 5.99 22.00 -14.07
CA GLY A 329 7.42 22.01 -14.39
C GLY A 329 8.34 21.31 -13.36
N GLY A 330 7.80 20.93 -12.20
CA GLY A 330 8.60 20.40 -11.09
C GLY A 330 9.54 21.43 -10.44
N ALA A 331 10.30 21.00 -9.43
CA ALA A 331 11.25 21.87 -8.71
C ALA A 331 12.68 21.84 -9.30
N VAL A 332 12.90 21.11 -10.39
CA VAL A 332 14.23 20.90 -10.97
C VAL A 332 14.71 22.20 -11.62
N GLY A 333 15.78 22.79 -11.09
CA GLY A 333 16.35 24.09 -11.49
C GLY A 333 15.93 25.28 -10.61
N LEU A 334 14.87 25.15 -9.81
CA LEU A 334 14.44 26.17 -8.84
C LEU A 334 15.35 26.20 -7.59
N THR A 335 15.87 25.05 -7.18
CA THR A 335 16.73 24.89 -6.00
C THR A 335 18.17 25.34 -6.22
N GLU A 336 18.59 25.55 -7.48
CA GLU A 336 19.97 25.91 -7.83
C GLU A 336 20.22 27.43 -7.77
N ASN A 337 19.14 28.24 -7.70
CA ASN A 337 19.22 29.69 -7.55
C ASN A 337 18.56 30.12 -6.23
N PRO A 338 19.34 30.50 -5.20
CA PRO A 338 18.80 30.88 -3.89
C PRO A 338 17.79 32.03 -3.94
N GLY A 339 17.97 32.99 -4.85
CA GLY A 339 17.04 34.11 -5.02
C GLY A 339 15.73 33.69 -5.67
N ALA A 340 15.77 32.78 -6.64
CA ALA A 340 14.58 32.21 -7.27
C ALA A 340 13.82 31.30 -6.29
N LEU A 341 14.54 30.42 -5.57
CA LEU A 341 13.97 29.57 -4.54
C LEU A 341 13.29 30.40 -3.45
N LYS A 342 13.95 31.46 -2.95
CA LYS A 342 13.37 32.33 -1.93
C LYS A 342 12.08 33.01 -2.40
N ARG A 343 12.06 33.56 -3.62
CA ARG A 343 10.84 34.18 -4.18
C ARG A 343 9.74 33.14 -4.35
N TRP A 344 10.08 31.96 -4.84
CA TRP A 344 9.12 30.88 -5.03
C TRP A 344 8.56 30.35 -3.70
N MET A 345 9.39 30.22 -2.67
CA MET A 345 8.97 29.79 -1.33
C MET A 345 8.06 30.80 -0.63
N ILE A 346 8.29 32.10 -0.81
CA ILE A 346 7.48 33.15 -0.17
C ILE A 346 6.19 33.38 -0.97
N SER A 347 6.30 33.52 -2.29
CA SER A 347 5.17 33.89 -3.14
C SER A 347 4.34 32.70 -3.60
N GLY A 348 4.93 31.50 -3.75
CA GLY A 348 4.26 30.31 -4.29
C GLY A 348 3.04 29.89 -3.47
N PRO A 349 3.16 29.67 -2.14
CA PRO A 349 2.01 29.35 -1.29
C PRO A 349 0.92 30.42 -1.33
N GLU A 350 1.28 31.70 -1.32
CA GLU A 350 0.30 32.81 -1.38
C GLU A 350 -0.39 32.90 -2.74
N ILE A 351 0.32 32.69 -3.85
CA ILE A 351 -0.28 32.63 -5.19
C ILE A 351 -1.25 31.45 -5.26
N ALA A 352 -0.86 30.28 -4.77
CA ALA A 352 -1.73 29.10 -4.72
C ALA A 352 -3.00 29.35 -3.90
N ARG A 353 -2.88 30.05 -2.75
CA ARG A 353 -4.02 30.46 -1.93
C ARG A 353 -4.95 31.40 -2.69
N ILE A 354 -4.42 32.46 -3.31
CA ILE A 354 -5.20 33.44 -4.08
C ILE A 354 -5.93 32.76 -5.25
N VAL A 355 -5.25 31.87 -5.98
CA VAL A 355 -5.86 31.10 -7.08
C VAL A 355 -6.99 30.23 -6.56
N SER A 356 -6.78 29.50 -5.46
CA SER A 356 -7.81 28.67 -4.84
C SER A 356 -9.04 29.48 -4.39
N GLU A 357 -8.83 30.65 -3.78
CA GLU A 357 -9.91 31.56 -3.37
C GLU A 357 -10.67 32.13 -4.58
N PHE A 358 -9.96 32.46 -5.66
CA PHE A 358 -10.56 32.91 -6.92
C PHE A 358 -11.39 31.81 -7.59
N GLU A 359 -10.90 30.57 -7.65
CA GLU A 359 -11.64 29.42 -8.19
C GLU A 359 -12.93 29.14 -7.40
N LYS A 360 -12.88 29.26 -6.06
CA LYS A 360 -14.06 29.09 -5.20
C LYS A 360 -15.11 30.18 -5.40
N THR A 361 -14.69 31.41 -5.69
CA THR A 361 -15.62 32.53 -5.91
C THR A 361 -16.24 32.53 -7.31
N THR A 362 -15.52 31.97 -8.30
CA THR A 362 -15.98 31.88 -9.70
C THR A 362 -16.77 30.61 -10.01
N SER A 363 -16.53 29.52 -9.28
CA SER A 363 -17.34 28.31 -9.38
C SER A 363 -18.76 28.58 -8.88
N SER A 364 -19.77 28.34 -9.72
CA SER A 364 -21.19 28.45 -9.34
C SER A 364 -21.43 27.69 -8.03
N ARG A 365 -22.05 28.36 -7.04
CA ARG A 365 -22.41 27.83 -5.71
C ARG A 365 -23.33 26.59 -5.78
N SER A 366 -22.87 25.47 -6.34
CA SER A 366 -23.45 24.18 -5.98
C SER A 366 -23.12 24.00 -4.51
N ALA A 367 -24.15 23.89 -3.65
CA ALA A 367 -23.97 23.60 -2.23
C ALA A 367 -22.89 22.52 -2.06
N ASP A 368 -21.85 22.81 -1.27
CA ASP A 368 -20.72 21.90 -1.10
C ASP A 368 -21.24 20.53 -0.67
N SER A 369 -21.26 19.59 -1.60
CA SER A 369 -21.80 18.27 -1.32
C SER A 369 -20.88 17.59 -0.32
N LEU A 370 -21.43 17.22 0.84
CA LEU A 370 -20.76 16.40 1.85
C LEU A 370 -20.50 14.97 1.36
N LYS A 371 -21.04 14.61 0.18
CA LYS A 371 -20.75 13.33 -0.47
C LYS A 371 -19.26 13.23 -0.81
N HIS A 372 -18.71 12.05 -0.59
CA HIS A 372 -17.36 11.75 -1.00
C HIS A 372 -17.24 11.82 -2.54
N HIS A 373 -16.10 12.30 -3.07
CA HIS A 373 -15.90 12.55 -4.50
C HIS A 373 -16.05 11.30 -5.40
N LYS A 374 -16.03 10.10 -4.79
CA LYS A 374 -16.28 8.82 -5.48
C LYS A 374 -17.74 8.40 -5.48
N GLN A 375 -18.68 9.06 -4.77
CA GLN A 375 -20.10 8.69 -4.72
C GLN A 375 -20.90 9.12 -5.97
N SER A 376 -20.25 9.23 -7.13
CA SER A 376 -20.96 9.47 -8.38
C SER A 376 -21.33 8.15 -9.04
N TYR A 377 -22.51 8.08 -9.67
CA TYR A 377 -22.97 6.89 -10.37
C TYR A 377 -21.94 6.38 -11.40
N SER A 378 -21.32 7.29 -12.16
CA SER A 378 -20.27 6.93 -13.14
C SER A 378 -19.10 6.19 -12.50
N HIS A 379 -18.68 6.60 -11.30
CA HIS A 379 -17.60 5.94 -10.57
C HIS A 379 -18.03 4.57 -10.04
N GLN A 380 -19.27 4.45 -9.55
CA GLN A 380 -19.84 3.19 -9.06
C GLN A 380 -19.98 2.18 -10.21
N ALA A 381 -20.52 2.61 -11.34
CA ALA A 381 -20.67 1.80 -12.55
C ALA A 381 -19.32 1.34 -13.12
N ALA A 382 -18.32 2.23 -13.16
CA ALA A 382 -16.97 1.86 -13.58
C ALA A 382 -16.34 0.83 -12.64
N PHE A 383 -16.45 1.03 -11.31
CA PHE A 383 -15.94 0.06 -10.33
C PHE A 383 -16.62 -1.30 -10.46
N CYS A 384 -17.95 -1.34 -10.60
CA CYS A 384 -18.70 -2.58 -10.78
C CYS A 384 -18.28 -3.34 -12.04
N ARG A 385 -18.09 -2.62 -13.16
CA ARG A 385 -17.60 -3.20 -14.41
C ARG A 385 -16.21 -3.78 -14.26
N ASP A 386 -15.29 -3.05 -13.62
CA ASP A 386 -13.93 -3.53 -13.39
C ASP A 386 -13.92 -4.81 -12.53
N VAL A 387 -14.75 -4.88 -11.47
CA VAL A 387 -14.89 -6.09 -10.65
C VAL A 387 -15.45 -7.25 -11.46
N GLN A 388 -16.51 -7.04 -12.24
CA GLN A 388 -17.06 -8.09 -13.08
C GLN A 388 -16.03 -8.60 -14.11
N SER A 389 -15.29 -7.70 -14.74
CA SER A 389 -14.27 -8.07 -15.74
C SER A 389 -13.12 -8.87 -15.12
N VAL A 390 -12.72 -8.56 -13.89
CA VAL A 390 -11.71 -9.34 -13.15
C VAL A 390 -12.24 -10.70 -12.72
N ILE A 391 -13.52 -10.79 -12.30
CA ILE A 391 -14.18 -12.07 -12.03
C ILE A 391 -14.16 -12.94 -13.30
N ASP A 392 -14.60 -12.39 -14.44
CA ASP A 392 -14.66 -13.11 -15.72
C ASP A 392 -13.27 -13.58 -16.14
N SER A 393 -12.24 -12.73 -15.99
CA SER A 393 -10.86 -13.10 -16.31
C SER A 393 -10.32 -14.21 -15.39
N PHE A 394 -10.63 -14.19 -14.10
CA PHE A 394 -10.29 -15.31 -13.21
C PHE A 394 -11.04 -16.58 -13.58
N GLU A 395 -12.32 -16.51 -13.97
CA GLU A 395 -13.08 -17.69 -14.38
C GLU A 395 -12.55 -18.30 -15.68
N GLU A 396 -12.16 -17.47 -16.65
CA GLU A 396 -11.51 -17.90 -17.89
C GLU A 396 -10.16 -18.56 -17.61
N LEU A 397 -9.35 -17.95 -16.74
CA LEU A 397 -8.05 -18.49 -16.34
C LEU A 397 -8.17 -19.61 -15.29
N GLY A 398 -9.35 -19.90 -14.76
CA GLY A 398 -9.64 -20.86 -13.69
C GLY A 398 -9.85 -20.20 -12.33
N ASN A 399 -11.05 -20.40 -11.75
CA ASN A 399 -11.39 -19.86 -10.43
C ASN A 399 -10.40 -20.39 -9.37
N PRO A 400 -9.63 -19.52 -8.70
CA PRO A 400 -8.62 -19.94 -7.74
C PRO A 400 -9.17 -20.68 -6.51
N PHE A 401 -10.47 -20.64 -6.26
CA PHE A 401 -11.12 -21.33 -5.14
C PHE A 401 -11.79 -22.65 -5.54
N GLU A 402 -11.75 -23.02 -6.82
CA GLU A 402 -12.26 -24.30 -7.34
C GLU A 402 -11.15 -25.31 -7.63
N GLU A 403 -9.88 -24.91 -7.53
CA GLU A 403 -8.75 -25.82 -7.73
C GLU A 403 -8.72 -26.93 -6.68
N GLU A 404 -8.78 -28.17 -7.17
CA GLU A 404 -8.70 -29.37 -6.35
C GLU A 404 -7.27 -29.92 -6.37
N GLY A 405 -6.71 -30.18 -5.18
CA GLY A 405 -5.43 -30.89 -5.04
C GLY A 405 -4.43 -30.19 -4.14
N LYS A 406 -3.18 -30.66 -4.22
CA LYS A 406 -2.06 -30.22 -3.37
C LYS A 406 -1.11 -29.26 -4.07
N ASN A 407 -1.40 -28.89 -5.32
CA ASN A 407 -0.56 -28.02 -6.11
C ASN A 407 -0.94 -26.56 -5.89
N LEU A 408 0.06 -25.69 -5.87
CA LEU A 408 -0.12 -24.24 -5.98
C LEU A 408 0.27 -23.82 -7.39
N LEU A 409 -0.65 -23.22 -8.13
CA LEU A 409 -0.44 -22.82 -9.52
C LEU A 409 -0.29 -21.31 -9.67
N ALA A 410 0.51 -20.88 -10.65
CA ALA A 410 0.38 -19.54 -11.23
C ALA A 410 -0.86 -19.52 -12.14
N VAL A 411 -1.75 -18.55 -11.97
CA VAL A 411 -3.10 -18.59 -12.59
C VAL A 411 -3.05 -18.48 -14.11
N ASP A 412 -2.11 -17.71 -14.65
CA ASP A 412 -1.98 -17.47 -16.09
C ASP A 412 -1.24 -18.58 -16.85
N THR A 413 -0.16 -19.09 -16.28
CA THR A 413 0.72 -20.09 -16.92
C THR A 413 0.39 -21.52 -16.53
N ARG A 414 -0.39 -21.71 -15.45
CA ARG A 414 -0.65 -23.00 -14.79
C ARG A 414 0.62 -23.73 -14.35
N ASP A 415 1.75 -23.01 -14.24
CA ASP A 415 3.00 -23.57 -13.72
C ASP A 415 2.80 -23.96 -12.25
N ILE A 416 3.19 -25.19 -11.90
CA ILE A 416 3.16 -25.69 -10.52
C ILE A 416 4.34 -25.12 -9.75
N MET A 417 4.05 -24.48 -8.62
CA MET A 417 5.03 -23.94 -7.71
C MET A 417 5.65 -25.04 -6.83
N SER A 418 6.93 -24.87 -6.48
CA SER A 418 7.64 -25.79 -5.57
C SER A 418 7.00 -25.86 -4.18
N ASP A 419 7.21 -26.97 -3.48
CA ASP A 419 6.78 -27.15 -2.08
C ASP A 419 7.33 -26.05 -1.14
N GLY A 420 8.50 -25.47 -1.47
CA GLY A 420 9.07 -24.34 -0.73
C GLY A 420 8.17 -23.10 -0.73
N VAL A 421 7.48 -22.82 -1.83
CA VAL A 421 6.52 -21.70 -1.93
C VAL A 421 5.27 -22.00 -1.08
N VAL A 422 4.79 -23.25 -1.15
CA VAL A 422 3.64 -23.70 -0.34
C VAL A 422 3.94 -23.56 1.15
N GLU A 423 5.10 -24.03 1.59
CA GLU A 423 5.50 -23.96 3.00
C GLU A 423 5.72 -22.52 3.47
N ALA A 424 6.29 -21.66 2.61
CA ALA A 424 6.43 -20.24 2.89
C ALA A 424 5.08 -19.56 3.14
N ILE A 425 4.09 -19.80 2.27
CA ILE A 425 2.73 -19.22 2.41
C ILE A 425 2.02 -19.76 3.65
N LYS A 426 2.14 -21.05 3.94
CA LYS A 426 1.53 -21.67 5.13
C LYS A 426 2.02 -21.03 6.42
N ASN A 427 3.32 -20.77 6.51
CA ASN A 427 3.96 -20.31 7.75
C ASN A 427 4.24 -18.81 7.80
N VAL A 428 3.92 -18.04 6.74
CA VAL A 428 4.29 -16.61 6.63
C VAL A 428 3.92 -15.80 7.87
N LEU A 429 2.70 -15.96 8.39
CA LEU A 429 2.25 -15.25 9.60
C LEU A 429 2.96 -15.73 10.87
N LYS A 430 3.18 -17.04 10.99
CA LYS A 430 3.86 -17.62 12.16
C LYS A 430 5.31 -17.14 12.24
N ILE A 431 6.05 -17.25 11.15
CA ILE A 431 7.45 -16.79 11.02
C ILE A 431 7.53 -15.30 11.36
N GLY A 432 6.65 -14.49 10.76
CA GLY A 432 6.58 -13.06 11.00
C GLY A 432 6.27 -12.70 12.45
N GLN A 433 5.31 -13.39 13.06
CA GLN A 433 4.88 -13.14 14.43
C GLN A 433 5.97 -13.54 15.44
N GLU A 434 6.61 -14.69 15.27
CA GLU A 434 7.72 -15.14 16.10
C GLU A 434 8.89 -14.14 16.03
N GLN A 435 9.22 -13.68 14.83
CA GLN A 435 10.27 -12.70 14.62
C GLN A 435 9.92 -11.33 15.22
N TYR A 436 8.67 -10.87 15.06
CA TYR A 436 8.21 -9.63 15.66
C TYR A 436 8.24 -9.68 17.19
N THR A 437 7.72 -10.76 17.79
CA THR A 437 7.73 -10.96 19.25
C THR A 437 9.17 -10.96 19.77
N SER A 438 10.07 -11.73 19.14
CA SER A 438 11.49 -11.76 19.50
C SER A 438 12.13 -10.38 19.41
N TYR A 439 11.85 -9.64 18.33
CA TYR A 439 12.36 -8.28 18.15
C TYR A 439 11.91 -7.34 19.29
N VAL A 440 10.62 -7.36 19.64
CA VAL A 440 10.06 -6.52 20.71
C VAL A 440 10.65 -6.90 22.07
N GLU A 441 10.71 -8.18 22.39
CA GLU A 441 11.27 -8.66 23.67
C GLU A 441 12.74 -8.27 23.82
N CYS A 442 13.59 -8.63 22.85
CA CYS A 442 15.03 -8.40 22.94
C CYS A 442 15.42 -6.93 22.85
N ARG A 443 14.74 -6.13 22.01
CA ARG A 443 15.19 -4.76 21.70
C ARG A 443 14.41 -3.67 22.42
N LEU A 444 13.10 -3.84 22.61
CA LEU A 444 12.24 -2.79 23.16
C LEU A 444 11.96 -2.97 24.65
N LYS A 445 11.79 -4.22 25.11
CA LYS A 445 11.51 -4.55 26.52
C LYS A 445 12.78 -4.79 27.32
N HIS A 446 13.52 -5.87 27.02
CA HIS A 446 14.70 -6.27 27.77
C HIS A 446 15.97 -5.51 27.38
N ARG A 447 15.99 -4.89 26.19
CA ARG A 447 17.12 -4.09 25.67
C ARG A 447 18.46 -4.86 25.67
N THR A 448 18.40 -6.17 25.46
CA THR A 448 19.58 -7.05 25.33
C THR A 448 20.25 -6.92 23.98
N THR A 449 19.53 -6.40 22.97
CA THR A 449 20.05 -6.18 21.62
C THR A 449 19.79 -4.73 21.18
N PRO A 450 20.77 -4.02 20.61
CA PRO A 450 20.57 -2.68 20.05
C PRO A 450 19.56 -2.66 18.89
N ILE A 451 18.79 -1.57 18.78
CA ILE A 451 17.83 -1.36 17.68
C ILE A 451 18.54 -1.30 16.32
N SER A 452 19.76 -0.74 16.27
CA SER A 452 20.57 -0.58 15.07
C SER A 452 21.06 -1.91 14.47
N GLU A 453 21.11 -2.98 15.26
CA GLU A 453 21.61 -4.26 14.75
C GLU A 453 20.77 -4.78 13.58
N PRO A 454 21.39 -5.48 12.60
CA PRO A 454 20.67 -6.12 11.51
C PRO A 454 19.54 -7.01 12.02
N ILE A 455 18.41 -7.00 11.31
CA ILE A 455 17.34 -7.98 11.54
C ILE A 455 17.61 -9.15 10.59
N PRO A 456 17.65 -10.40 11.08
CA PRO A 456 17.80 -11.57 10.21
C PRO A 456 16.73 -11.58 9.11
N ARG A 457 17.11 -11.87 7.87
CA ARG A 457 16.16 -11.97 6.76
C ARG A 457 15.64 -13.39 6.63
N ASN A 458 14.34 -13.54 6.42
CA ASN A 458 13.68 -14.83 6.22
C ASN A 458 13.89 -15.36 4.80
N LYS A 459 14.01 -14.48 3.80
CA LYS A 459 14.20 -14.83 2.38
C LYS A 459 13.20 -15.89 1.89
N LEU A 460 11.93 -15.71 2.25
CA LEU A 460 10.87 -16.64 1.84
C LEU A 460 10.82 -16.80 0.31
N VAL A 461 10.69 -18.06 -0.12
CA VAL A 461 10.50 -18.39 -1.54
C VAL A 461 9.02 -18.14 -1.87
N LEU A 462 8.78 -17.26 -2.83
CA LEU A 462 7.48 -16.86 -3.37
C LEU A 462 7.47 -17.12 -4.88
N PHE A 463 6.38 -16.77 -5.56
CA PHE A 463 6.25 -16.92 -7.01
C PHE A 463 7.41 -16.28 -7.79
N HIS A 464 7.73 -15.01 -7.50
CA HIS A 464 8.71 -14.26 -8.28
C HIS A 464 10.17 -14.74 -8.16
N ASN A 465 10.53 -15.34 -7.03
CA ASN A 465 11.88 -15.80 -6.66
C ASN A 465 11.94 -17.31 -6.42
N SER A 466 10.94 -18.06 -6.88
CA SER A 466 11.00 -19.51 -6.95
C SER A 466 11.92 -19.93 -8.09
N ASP A 467 13.14 -20.37 -7.75
CA ASP A 467 14.10 -20.88 -8.74
C ASP A 467 14.59 -22.28 -8.32
N GLU A 468 13.97 -23.31 -8.92
CA GLU A 468 14.63 -24.54 -9.39
C GLU A 468 13.85 -25.10 -10.60
N LYS A 469 13.74 -24.36 -11.71
CA LYS A 469 13.86 -25.04 -13.01
C LYS A 469 15.32 -24.90 -13.37
N VAL A 470 16.11 -25.97 -13.21
CA VAL A 470 17.44 -26.10 -13.83
C VAL A 470 17.32 -25.50 -15.22
N GLN A 471 17.93 -24.34 -15.46
CA GLN A 471 17.86 -23.74 -16.78
C GLN A 471 18.54 -24.75 -17.70
N SER A 472 17.76 -25.43 -18.56
CA SER A 472 18.38 -26.14 -19.66
C SER A 472 19.21 -25.11 -20.42
N LYS A 473 20.43 -25.46 -20.82
CA LYS A 473 21.32 -24.58 -21.58
C LYS A 473 20.57 -23.94 -22.76
N ASP A 474 19.57 -24.63 -23.31
CA ASP A 474 18.73 -24.14 -24.41
C ASP A 474 17.80 -22.98 -24.03
N LYS A 475 17.18 -22.97 -22.83
CA LYS A 475 16.35 -21.83 -22.40
C LYS A 475 17.18 -20.58 -22.12
N SER A 476 18.38 -20.74 -21.57
CA SER A 476 19.33 -19.63 -21.39
C SER A 476 19.77 -19.04 -22.73
N LYS A 477 20.09 -19.89 -23.71
CA LYS A 477 20.37 -19.49 -25.10
C LYS A 477 19.18 -18.75 -25.74
N VAL A 478 17.95 -19.20 -25.53
CA VAL A 478 16.74 -18.54 -26.07
C VAL A 478 16.50 -17.16 -25.44
N VAL A 479 16.73 -17.01 -24.12
CA VAL A 479 16.62 -15.70 -23.46
C VAL A 479 17.69 -14.73 -23.95
N GLN A 480 18.91 -15.21 -24.16
CA GLN A 480 20.01 -14.42 -24.72
C GLN A 480 19.69 -13.96 -26.15
N LEU A 481 19.19 -14.87 -27.00
CA LEU A 481 18.75 -14.54 -28.36
C LEU A 481 17.60 -13.51 -28.39
N LYS A 482 16.65 -13.59 -27.44
CA LYS A 482 15.55 -12.59 -27.34
C LYS A 482 16.06 -11.22 -26.94
N ASN A 483 17.01 -11.16 -26.01
CA ASN A 483 17.64 -9.90 -25.59
C ASN A 483 18.44 -9.27 -26.74
N ASP A 484 19.20 -10.08 -27.48
CA ASP A 484 19.93 -9.64 -28.67
C ASP A 484 18.97 -9.10 -29.74
N CYS A 485 17.90 -9.85 -30.05
CA CYS A 485 16.90 -9.41 -31.04
C CYS A 485 16.21 -8.09 -30.62
N SER A 486 15.94 -7.90 -29.33
CA SER A 486 15.39 -6.65 -28.79
C SER A 486 16.38 -5.49 -28.88
N LEU A 487 17.66 -5.74 -28.63
CA LEU A 487 18.72 -4.75 -28.75
C LEU A 487 18.91 -4.33 -30.22
N PHE A 488 19.01 -5.29 -31.14
CA PHE A 488 19.08 -5.04 -32.58
C PHE A 488 17.88 -4.26 -33.10
N SER A 489 16.67 -4.61 -32.68
CA SER A 489 15.45 -3.89 -33.10
C SER A 489 15.47 -2.42 -32.68
N ARG A 490 15.88 -2.14 -31.43
CA ARG A 490 15.98 -0.76 -30.92
C ARG A 490 17.07 0.04 -31.62
N LEU A 491 18.19 -0.59 -31.93
CA LEU A 491 19.33 0.07 -32.60
C LEU A 491 19.09 0.30 -34.09
N TYR A 492 18.39 -0.62 -34.78
CA TYR A 492 17.94 -0.39 -36.16
C TYR A 492 17.04 0.85 -36.25
N ILE A 493 16.06 0.97 -35.34
CA ILE A 493 15.20 2.15 -35.25
C ILE A 493 16.01 3.42 -34.93
N ALA A 494 17.03 3.32 -34.08
CA ALA A 494 17.91 4.45 -33.77
C ALA A 494 18.76 4.88 -34.97
N CYS A 495 19.28 3.94 -35.76
CA CYS A 495 20.09 4.21 -36.94
C CYS A 495 19.27 4.84 -38.07
N GLN A 496 18.00 4.46 -38.24
CA GLN A 496 17.09 5.10 -39.21
C GLN A 496 16.80 6.57 -38.90
N ASN A 497 16.90 6.98 -37.63
CA ASN A 497 16.59 8.34 -37.21
C ASN A 497 17.81 9.27 -37.12
N ARG A 498 19.04 8.75 -37.28
CA ARG A 498 20.28 9.50 -36.96
C ARG A 498 21.46 9.30 -37.93
N ASP A 499 21.24 8.81 -39.16
CA ASP A 499 22.31 8.51 -40.14
C ASP A 499 23.48 7.70 -39.52
N GLY A 500 23.14 6.66 -38.75
CA GLY A 500 24.14 5.80 -38.10
C GLY A 500 24.86 4.88 -39.10
N ASN A 501 26.19 4.80 -39.03
CA ASN A 501 27.00 3.90 -39.86
C ASN A 501 26.91 2.45 -39.35
N LEU A 502 26.05 1.65 -40.00
CA LEU A 502 25.86 0.24 -39.67
C LEU A 502 27.13 -0.61 -39.87
N GLU A 503 28.00 -0.23 -40.81
CA GLU A 503 29.18 -1.00 -41.19
C GLU A 503 30.28 -0.93 -40.11
N GLU A 504 30.44 0.24 -39.47
CA GLU A 504 31.32 0.42 -38.32
C GLU A 504 30.82 -0.33 -37.09
N PHE A 505 29.50 -0.43 -36.92
CA PHE A 505 28.89 -1.13 -35.78
C PHE A 505 29.12 -2.65 -35.83
N PHE A 506 28.92 -3.29 -36.99
CA PHE A 506 29.17 -4.73 -37.15
C PHE A 506 30.67 -5.10 -37.11
N ARG A 507 31.56 -4.12 -36.99
CA ARG A 507 33.00 -4.34 -36.84
C ARG A 507 33.39 -4.81 -35.44
N HIS A 508 32.52 -4.64 -34.44
CA HIS A 508 32.78 -4.99 -33.04
C HIS A 508 31.81 -6.06 -32.52
N GLU A 509 32.30 -6.99 -31.71
CA GLU A 509 31.45 -7.98 -31.06
C GLU A 509 30.53 -7.31 -30.02
N ASN A 510 29.23 -7.56 -30.13
CA ASN A 510 28.20 -7.00 -29.24
C ASN A 510 28.01 -7.80 -27.94
N GLN A 511 28.83 -8.82 -27.71
CA GLN A 511 28.80 -9.66 -26.52
C GLN A 511 30.09 -9.45 -25.70
N PRO A 512 30.03 -9.53 -24.35
CA PRO A 512 31.23 -9.47 -23.52
C PRO A 512 32.19 -10.66 -23.74
N TRP A 513 31.77 -11.70 -24.45
CA TRP A 513 32.56 -12.89 -24.77
C TRP A 513 32.20 -13.42 -26.16
N PRO A 514 33.16 -13.92 -26.96
CA PRO A 514 32.87 -14.61 -28.20
C PRO A 514 32.04 -15.89 -27.94
N PRO A 515 31.06 -16.24 -28.79
CA PRO A 515 30.40 -17.53 -28.69
C PRO A 515 31.42 -18.67 -28.87
N SER A 516 31.38 -19.67 -27.99
CA SER A 516 32.22 -20.88 -28.08
C SER A 516 32.07 -21.53 -29.47
N LEU A 517 33.20 -21.74 -30.15
CA LEU A 517 33.27 -22.40 -31.47
C LEU A 517 33.07 -23.93 -31.41
N ALA A 518 32.80 -24.52 -30.24
CA ALA A 518 32.59 -25.96 -30.11
C ALA A 518 31.42 -26.28 -29.19
N ASP A 519 30.32 -26.77 -29.77
CA ASP A 519 29.33 -27.62 -29.08
C ASP A 519 29.58 -29.13 -29.34
N ARG A 520 30.71 -29.48 -30.00
CA ARG A 520 31.21 -30.87 -30.22
C ARG A 520 32.75 -30.96 -30.33
N GLY A 521 33.48 -30.47 -29.34
CA GLY A 521 34.91 -30.72 -29.16
C GLY A 521 35.14 -31.69 -28.01
#